data_AF-A0A850C7P4-F1
#
_entry.id   AF-A0A850C7P4-F1
#
_cell.length_a   1.000
_cell.length_b   1.000
_cell.length_c   1.000
_cell.angle_alpha   90.00
_cell.angle_beta   90.00
_cell.angle_gamma   90.00
#
_symmetry.space_group_name_H-M   'P 1'
#
loop_
_entity.id
_entity.type
_entity.pdbx_description
1 polymer ?
#
loop_
_entity_poly.entity_id
_entity_poly.type
_entity_poly.pdbx_seq_one_letter_code
_entity_poly.pdbx_strand_id
1 'polypeptide(L)'
;MKKQILLLLTAILLLLAAACSPQSSPSTTSNPSVSAPAGTPTDIWNALFQHTPVPWTTPLPPLEPTILDATYVKINPRLATPFPCRRCPDYALEGGLWKFSLSKGVFRIYYTMNGWRSLGSYAVSEDRLYLFNDPYCNRETGIYKWKLEDGSLTLTEIEDPCSQGLRAANLADQPWLSCTPPNVEAMITDHWQKPHGCDPKDS
;
A
#
# COMPACT_ATOMS: atom_id res chain seq x y z
N MET A 1 -69.37 14.78 -16.09
CA MET A 1 -68.15 14.00 -15.77
C MET A 1 -66.86 14.62 -16.32
N LYS A 2 -66.80 15.21 -17.54
CA LYS A 2 -65.56 15.85 -18.07
C LYS A 2 -65.08 17.12 -17.33
N LYS A 3 -65.98 17.90 -16.70
CA LYS A 3 -65.60 19.14 -15.98
C LYS A 3 -64.93 18.91 -14.61
N GLN A 4 -65.21 17.79 -13.94
CA GLN A 4 -64.59 17.46 -12.64
C GLN A 4 -63.14 16.96 -12.79
N ILE A 5 -62.83 16.28 -13.90
CA ILE A 5 -61.45 15.80 -14.18
C ILE A 5 -60.52 16.97 -14.51
N LEU A 6 -61.03 18.02 -15.17
CA LEU A 6 -60.23 19.21 -15.52
C LEU A 6 -59.87 20.08 -14.31
N LEU A 7 -60.74 20.14 -13.28
CA LEU A 7 -60.49 20.87 -12.03
C LEU A 7 -59.49 20.15 -11.10
N LEU A 8 -59.41 18.83 -11.16
CA LEU A 8 -58.44 18.03 -10.39
C LEU A 8 -57.02 18.13 -10.97
N LEU A 9 -56.87 18.25 -12.30
CA LEU A 9 -55.57 18.39 -12.96
C LEU A 9 -54.93 19.78 -12.74
N THR A 10 -55.73 20.85 -12.66
CA THR A 10 -55.21 22.20 -12.36
C THR A 10 -54.81 22.38 -10.89
N ALA A 11 -55.48 21.70 -9.95
CA ALA A 11 -55.10 21.75 -8.55
C ALA A 11 -53.75 21.03 -8.26
N ILE A 12 -53.44 19.95 -8.98
CA ILE A 12 -52.17 19.20 -8.83
C ILE A 12 -50.98 19.97 -9.42
N LEU A 13 -51.19 20.73 -10.51
CA LEU A 13 -50.11 21.49 -11.15
C LEU A 13 -49.68 22.73 -10.32
N LEU A 14 -50.56 23.26 -9.46
CA LEU A 14 -50.26 24.40 -8.58
C LEU A 14 -49.51 24.00 -7.29
N LEU A 15 -49.49 22.72 -6.92
CA LEU A 15 -48.77 22.21 -5.74
C LEU A 15 -47.31 21.84 -6.00
N LEU A 16 -46.86 21.79 -7.27
CA LEU A 16 -45.49 21.46 -7.66
C LEU A 16 -44.57 22.69 -7.82
N ALA A 17 -45.09 23.91 -7.69
CA ALA A 17 -44.33 25.14 -7.93
C ALA A 17 -43.80 25.83 -6.64
N ALA A 18 -43.98 25.25 -5.45
CA ALA A 18 -43.68 25.89 -4.17
C ALA A 18 -42.50 25.28 -3.39
N ALA A 19 -41.57 24.57 -4.04
CA ALA A 19 -40.46 23.89 -3.36
C ALA A 19 -39.04 24.34 -3.80
N CYS A 20 -38.90 25.54 -4.35
CA CYS A 20 -37.59 26.14 -4.63
C CYS A 20 -37.44 27.47 -3.86
N SER A 21 -37.23 27.37 -2.54
CA SER A 21 -36.69 28.48 -1.77
C SER A 21 -35.17 28.50 -1.94
N PRO A 22 -34.55 29.61 -2.38
CA PRO A 22 -33.10 29.76 -2.35
C PRO A 22 -32.66 29.83 -0.89
N GLN A 23 -32.00 28.77 -0.42
CA GLN A 23 -31.40 28.73 0.90
C GLN A 23 -30.15 29.62 0.88
N SER A 24 -30.29 30.82 1.45
CA SER A 24 -29.18 31.74 1.71
C SER A 24 -28.10 30.99 2.49
N SER A 25 -26.97 30.73 1.83
CA SER A 25 -25.82 30.10 2.47
C SER A 25 -25.26 31.04 3.53
N PRO A 26 -24.94 30.55 4.75
CA PRO A 26 -24.26 31.37 5.73
C PRO A 26 -22.89 31.75 5.17
N SER A 27 -22.61 33.05 5.18
CA SER A 27 -21.34 33.68 4.84
C SER A 27 -20.22 32.95 5.57
N THR A 28 -19.50 32.10 4.85
CA THR A 28 -18.28 31.48 5.38
C THR A 28 -17.21 32.56 5.31
N THR A 29 -16.87 33.11 6.47
CA THR A 29 -15.72 33.96 6.69
C THR A 29 -14.51 33.31 6.02
N SER A 30 -14.01 33.93 4.96
CA SER A 30 -12.75 33.55 4.33
C SER A 30 -11.62 33.91 5.27
N ASN A 31 -11.37 33.04 6.26
CA ASN A 31 -10.05 32.96 6.86
C ASN A 31 -9.07 32.66 5.72
N PRO A 32 -7.98 33.43 5.56
CA PRO A 32 -6.96 33.06 4.60
C PRO A 32 -6.47 31.69 5.05
N SER A 33 -6.81 30.68 4.25
CA SER A 33 -6.24 29.36 4.39
C SER A 33 -4.75 29.57 4.15
N VAL A 34 -3.99 29.58 5.24
CA VAL A 34 -2.55 29.38 5.17
C VAL A 34 -2.41 28.08 4.41
N SER A 35 -2.02 28.19 3.15
CA SER A 35 -1.64 27.07 2.33
C SER A 35 -0.46 26.47 3.06
N ALA A 36 -0.73 25.42 3.83
CA ALA A 36 0.33 24.55 4.30
C ALA A 36 1.09 24.17 3.03
N PRO A 37 2.41 24.42 2.96
CA PRO A 37 3.18 24.04 1.79
C PRO A 37 2.91 22.56 1.57
N ALA A 38 2.39 22.22 0.38
CA ALA A 38 2.25 20.84 -0.04
C ALA A 38 3.65 20.24 0.07
N GLY A 39 3.84 19.38 1.07
CA GLY A 39 5.11 18.69 1.27
C GLY A 39 5.48 18.04 -0.05
N THR A 40 6.69 18.30 -0.52
CA THR A 40 7.26 17.63 -1.69
C THR A 40 7.01 16.12 -1.53
N PRO A 41 6.63 15.35 -2.58
CA PRO A 41 6.37 13.90 -2.51
C PRO A 41 7.50 13.04 -1.94
N THR A 42 8.63 13.65 -1.57
CA THR A 42 9.77 13.09 -0.88
C THR A 42 9.47 12.86 0.62
N ASP A 43 9.40 11.65 1.16
CA ASP A 43 9.17 10.37 0.51
C ASP A 43 8.45 9.41 1.48
N ILE A 44 7.24 8.98 1.08
CA ILE A 44 6.36 8.09 1.87
C ILE A 44 7.12 6.82 2.27
N TRP A 45 8.03 6.37 1.41
CA TRP A 45 8.91 5.24 1.64
C TRP A 45 9.82 5.46 2.87
N ASN A 46 10.63 6.52 2.92
CA ASN A 46 11.50 6.78 4.06
C ASN A 46 10.72 7.13 5.33
N ALA A 47 9.51 7.70 5.20
CA ALA A 47 8.64 7.90 6.36
C ALA A 47 8.30 6.59 7.08
N LEU A 48 8.14 5.47 6.36
CA LEU A 48 7.89 4.15 6.97
C LEU A 48 9.02 3.68 7.89
N PHE A 49 10.25 4.15 7.69
CA PHE A 49 11.39 3.78 8.55
C PHE A 49 11.36 4.45 9.92
N GLN A 50 10.55 5.50 10.09
CA GLN A 50 10.35 6.18 11.37
C GLN A 50 9.22 5.55 12.22
N HIS A 51 8.57 4.51 11.70
CA HIS A 51 7.47 3.83 12.37
C HIS A 51 7.83 2.42 12.83
N THR A 52 7.16 1.98 13.89
CA THR A 52 7.26 0.63 14.46
C THR A 52 5.92 -0.09 14.41
N PRO A 53 5.89 -1.42 14.22
CA PRO A 53 4.64 -2.18 14.19
C PRO A 53 3.90 -2.13 15.53
N VAL A 54 2.58 -2.35 15.46
CA VAL A 54 1.75 -2.55 16.65
C VAL A 54 1.66 -4.05 16.94
N PRO A 55 1.97 -4.52 18.17
CA PRO A 55 1.83 -5.92 18.52
C PRO A 55 0.36 -6.25 18.85
N TRP A 56 -0.40 -6.85 17.94
CA TRP A 56 -1.81 -7.20 18.23
C TRP A 56 -1.94 -8.56 18.90
N THR A 57 -1.53 -9.63 18.22
CA THR A 57 -1.63 -11.01 18.74
C THR A 57 -0.27 -11.64 19.03
N THR A 58 0.80 -11.07 18.48
CA THR A 58 2.17 -11.59 18.61
C THR A 58 3.08 -10.48 19.14
N PRO A 59 3.94 -10.73 20.14
CA PRO A 59 4.92 -9.75 20.59
C PRO A 59 5.82 -9.25 19.45
N LEU A 60 6.36 -8.05 19.58
CA LEU A 60 7.36 -7.56 18.63
C LEU A 60 8.62 -8.45 18.74
N PRO A 61 9.22 -8.86 17.60
CA PRO A 61 10.46 -9.61 17.60
C PRO A 61 11.63 -8.75 18.10
N PRO A 62 12.74 -9.38 18.53
CA PRO A 62 13.98 -8.66 18.80
C PRO A 62 14.45 -7.84 17.60
N LEU A 63 15.02 -6.67 17.85
CA LEU A 63 15.55 -5.79 16.80
C LEU A 63 16.96 -6.23 16.37
N GLU A 64 17.11 -7.50 16.02
CA GLU A 64 18.37 -8.13 15.62
C GLU A 64 18.43 -8.37 14.12
N PRO A 65 19.60 -8.17 13.47
CA PRO A 65 19.74 -8.43 12.04
C PRO A 65 19.42 -9.87 11.67
N THR A 66 18.73 -10.07 10.55
CA THR A 66 18.49 -11.39 9.95
C THR A 66 19.19 -11.53 8.61
N ILE A 67 19.29 -12.77 8.10
CA ILE A 67 19.86 -13.04 6.78
C ILE A 67 19.06 -12.40 5.63
N LEU A 68 17.78 -12.07 5.85
CA LEU A 68 16.90 -11.48 4.84
C LEU A 68 16.89 -9.96 4.88
N ASP A 69 17.64 -9.33 5.79
CA ASP A 69 17.63 -7.87 5.96
C ASP A 69 18.17 -7.17 4.70
N ALA A 70 17.27 -6.54 3.95
CA ALA A 70 17.59 -5.67 2.81
C ALA A 70 16.34 -4.87 2.41
N THR A 71 16.52 -3.96 1.44
CA THR A 71 15.40 -3.47 0.63
C THR A 71 15.40 -4.24 -0.68
N TYR A 72 14.23 -4.70 -1.09
CA TYR A 72 14.00 -5.38 -2.34
C TYR A 72 12.94 -4.66 -3.16
N VAL A 73 12.96 -4.86 -4.47
CA VAL A 73 11.99 -4.30 -5.41
C VAL A 73 11.51 -5.34 -6.40
N LYS A 74 10.31 -5.14 -6.92
CA LYS A 74 9.83 -5.85 -8.10
C LYS A 74 8.95 -4.95 -8.93
N ILE A 75 8.88 -5.22 -10.23
CA ILE A 75 8.00 -4.50 -11.15
C ILE A 75 7.03 -5.51 -11.73
N ASN A 76 5.75 -5.32 -11.48
CA ASN A 76 4.73 -6.13 -12.13
C ASN A 76 4.40 -5.51 -13.50
N PRO A 77 4.62 -6.23 -14.62
CA PRO A 77 4.44 -5.68 -15.96
C PRO A 77 2.97 -5.62 -16.40
N ARG A 78 2.02 -6.07 -15.58
CA ARG A 78 0.59 -6.00 -15.90
C ARG A 78 0.22 -4.57 -16.24
N LEU A 79 -0.01 -4.31 -17.53
CA LEU A 79 -0.51 -3.05 -18.05
C LEU A 79 -1.99 -2.95 -17.67
N ALA A 80 -2.30 -2.73 -16.39
CA ALA A 80 -3.63 -2.33 -16.02
C ALA A 80 -3.79 -0.87 -16.42
N THR A 81 -4.74 -0.57 -17.31
CA THR A 81 -5.30 0.78 -17.40
C THR A 81 -5.67 1.18 -15.98
N PRO A 82 -5.13 2.27 -15.40
CA PRO A 82 -5.42 2.65 -14.02
C PRO A 82 -6.94 2.76 -13.85
N PHE A 83 -7.56 1.74 -13.25
CA PHE A 83 -8.97 1.82 -12.96
C PHE A 83 -9.08 2.68 -11.70
N PRO A 84 -9.88 3.77 -11.70
CA PRO A 84 -10.03 4.62 -10.53
C PRO A 84 -10.74 3.84 -9.43
N CYS A 85 -9.93 3.15 -8.65
CA CYS A 85 -10.36 2.27 -7.60
C CYS A 85 -10.22 3.04 -6.28
N ARG A 86 -11.36 3.50 -5.75
CA ARG A 86 -11.41 4.25 -4.48
C ARG A 86 -11.23 3.36 -3.24
N ARG A 87 -11.45 2.04 -3.39
CA ARG A 87 -11.35 1.03 -2.32
C ARG A 87 -10.81 -0.27 -2.91
N CYS A 88 -9.52 -0.26 -3.25
CA CYS A 88 -8.87 -1.48 -3.72
C CYS A 88 -8.67 -2.42 -2.56
N PRO A 89 -8.78 -3.73 -2.78
CA PRO A 89 -8.43 -4.67 -1.73
C PRO A 89 -6.95 -4.48 -1.39
N ASP A 90 -6.63 -4.54 -0.11
CA ASP A 90 -5.24 -4.53 0.34
C ASP A 90 -4.48 -5.69 -0.30
N TYR A 91 -3.20 -5.48 -0.57
CA TYR A 91 -2.34 -6.44 -1.27
C TYR A 91 -2.72 -6.81 -2.71
N ALA A 92 -3.70 -6.13 -3.33
CA ALA A 92 -4.00 -6.34 -4.75
C ALA A 92 -2.73 -6.37 -5.61
N LEU A 93 -2.57 -7.43 -6.42
CA LEU A 93 -1.44 -7.59 -7.32
C LEU A 93 -1.60 -6.68 -8.55
N GLU A 94 -1.27 -5.40 -8.34
CA GLU A 94 -1.35 -4.34 -9.33
C GLU A 94 -0.03 -4.18 -10.10
N GLY A 95 -0.14 -3.71 -11.33
CA GLY A 95 0.99 -3.40 -12.21
C GLY A 95 1.77 -2.16 -11.77
N GLY A 96 3.10 -2.26 -11.70
CA GLY A 96 3.97 -1.16 -11.30
C GLY A 96 5.07 -1.58 -10.33
N LEU A 97 5.74 -0.58 -9.75
CA LEU A 97 6.87 -0.79 -8.85
C LEU A 97 6.41 -0.98 -7.39
N TRP A 98 6.85 -2.10 -6.81
CA TRP A 98 6.67 -2.46 -5.42
C TRP A 98 8.02 -2.49 -4.71
N LYS A 99 8.07 -1.95 -3.50
CA LYS A 99 9.23 -1.99 -2.60
C LYS A 99 8.89 -2.84 -1.37
N PHE A 100 9.83 -3.66 -0.93
CA PHE A 100 9.71 -4.51 0.24
C PHE A 100 11.00 -4.44 1.05
N SER A 101 10.93 -3.96 2.29
CA SER A 101 12.08 -3.91 3.19
C SER A 101 11.87 -4.88 4.33
N LEU A 102 12.91 -5.64 4.63
CA LEU A 102 13.07 -6.43 5.83
C LEU A 102 14.24 -5.83 6.60
N SER A 103 14.03 -5.46 7.85
CA SER A 103 15.10 -4.93 8.70
C SER A 103 14.78 -5.21 10.16
N LYS A 104 15.64 -5.98 10.82
CA LYS A 104 15.63 -6.21 12.26
C LYS A 104 14.25 -6.57 12.83
N GLY A 105 13.58 -7.53 12.19
CA GLY A 105 12.26 -8.00 12.60
C GLY A 105 11.09 -7.08 12.21
N VAL A 106 11.31 -6.00 11.48
CA VAL A 106 10.26 -5.13 10.90
C VAL A 106 10.22 -5.24 9.39
N PHE A 107 9.04 -5.54 8.83
CA PHE A 107 8.82 -5.50 7.40
C PHE A 107 8.05 -4.23 6.98
N ARG A 108 8.34 -3.73 5.79
CA ARG A 108 7.67 -2.56 5.19
C ARG A 108 7.40 -2.86 3.73
N ILE A 109 6.18 -2.63 3.27
CA ILE A 109 5.80 -2.76 1.86
C ILE A 109 5.27 -1.42 1.40
N TYR A 110 5.64 -1.03 0.19
CA TYR A 110 5.19 0.20 -0.45
C TYR A 110 4.91 -0.05 -1.93
N TYR A 111 3.75 0.38 -2.38
CA TYR A 111 3.36 0.41 -3.77
C TYR A 111 3.37 1.85 -4.28
N THR A 112 4.27 2.11 -5.22
CA THR A 112 4.62 3.47 -5.65
C THR A 112 3.49 4.16 -6.43
N MET A 113 2.64 3.39 -7.12
CA MET A 113 1.67 3.96 -8.06
C MET A 113 0.51 4.71 -7.38
N ASN A 114 0.11 4.29 -6.17
CA ASN A 114 -0.99 4.92 -5.43
C ASN A 114 -0.66 5.21 -3.96
N GLY A 115 0.58 4.92 -3.53
CA GLY A 115 1.04 5.18 -2.18
C GLY A 115 0.54 4.20 -1.12
N TRP A 116 -0.10 3.09 -1.52
CA TRP A 116 -0.49 2.01 -0.62
C TRP A 116 0.75 1.44 0.09
N ARG A 117 0.60 1.11 1.37
CA ARG A 117 1.70 0.69 2.22
C ARG A 117 1.24 -0.15 3.39
N SER A 118 2.05 -1.11 3.79
CA SER A 118 1.88 -1.84 5.04
C SER A 118 3.19 -1.90 5.82
N LEU A 119 3.07 -2.01 7.14
CA LEU A 119 4.19 -2.11 8.07
C LEU A 119 3.81 -3.12 9.14
N GLY A 120 4.66 -4.13 9.32
CA GLY A 120 4.43 -5.19 10.29
C GLY A 120 5.73 -5.80 10.81
N SER A 121 5.61 -6.91 11.52
CA SER A 121 6.73 -7.64 12.10
C SER A 121 7.04 -8.89 11.27
N TYR A 122 8.31 -9.28 11.22
CA TYR A 122 8.70 -10.58 10.68
C TYR A 122 9.66 -11.31 11.58
N ALA A 123 9.70 -12.63 11.41
CA ALA A 123 10.71 -13.49 11.98
C ALA A 123 11.20 -14.48 10.92
N VAL A 124 12.43 -14.96 11.09
CA VAL A 124 13.01 -15.98 10.23
C VAL A 124 13.40 -17.16 11.12
N SER A 125 13.02 -18.36 10.72
CA SER A 125 13.45 -19.61 11.35
C SER A 125 13.74 -20.62 10.26
N GLU A 126 14.97 -21.12 10.19
CA GLU A 126 15.42 -22.02 9.13
C GLU A 126 15.08 -21.45 7.73
N ASP A 127 14.35 -22.21 6.90
CA ASP A 127 13.91 -21.82 5.56
C ASP A 127 12.56 -21.10 5.53
N ARG A 128 12.06 -20.65 6.69
CA ARG A 128 10.74 -20.03 6.85
C ARG A 128 10.81 -18.56 7.23
N LEU A 129 9.99 -17.76 6.54
CA LEU A 129 9.71 -16.37 6.83
C LEU A 129 8.28 -16.27 7.37
N TYR A 130 8.12 -15.60 8.49
CA TYR A 130 6.84 -15.35 9.15
C TYR A 130 6.53 -13.86 9.08
N LEU A 131 5.36 -13.47 8.57
CA LEU A 131 4.88 -12.09 8.51
C LEU A 131 3.64 -11.94 9.40
N PHE A 132 3.71 -11.11 10.43
CA PHE A 132 2.65 -10.91 11.42
C PHE A 132 2.61 -9.45 11.86
N ASN A 133 1.63 -9.05 12.68
CA ASN A 133 1.46 -7.65 13.06
C ASN A 133 1.34 -6.68 11.85
N ASP A 134 0.76 -7.16 10.74
CA ASP A 134 0.29 -6.37 9.60
C ASP A 134 -1.11 -5.72 9.78
N PRO A 135 -1.29 -4.39 9.62
CA PRO A 135 -2.54 -3.70 9.97
C PRO A 135 -3.76 -4.17 9.19
N TYR A 136 -3.55 -4.74 8.01
CA TYR A 136 -4.62 -5.29 7.19
C TYR A 136 -4.98 -6.73 7.58
N CYS A 137 -4.12 -7.40 8.35
CA CYS A 137 -4.16 -8.82 8.67
C CYS A 137 -3.75 -9.05 10.13
N ASN A 138 -4.41 -8.32 11.03
CA ASN A 138 -3.97 -8.12 12.40
C ASN A 138 -4.02 -9.35 13.32
N ARG A 139 -4.60 -10.45 12.85
CA ARG A 139 -4.74 -11.73 13.57
C ARG A 139 -4.12 -12.89 12.82
N GLU A 140 -3.52 -12.64 11.67
CA GLU A 140 -3.07 -13.66 10.73
C GLU A 140 -1.54 -13.61 10.65
N THR A 141 -0.93 -14.77 10.52
CA THR A 141 0.50 -14.91 10.24
C THR A 141 0.66 -15.51 8.87
N GLY A 142 1.35 -14.80 7.98
CA GLY A 142 1.76 -15.33 6.68
C GLY A 142 3.04 -16.12 6.85
N ILE A 143 3.10 -17.32 6.27
CA ILE A 143 4.22 -18.23 6.37
C ILE A 143 4.68 -18.55 4.95
N TYR A 144 5.96 -18.30 4.70
CA TYR A 144 6.59 -18.47 3.40
C TYR A 144 7.85 -19.29 3.53
N LYS A 145 8.08 -20.19 2.56
CA LYS A 145 9.42 -20.69 2.30
C LYS A 145 10.18 -19.59 1.56
N TRP A 146 11.42 -19.30 1.97
CA TRP A 146 12.25 -18.30 1.30
C TRP A 146 13.47 -18.94 0.64
N LYS A 147 13.92 -18.31 -0.45
CA LYS A 147 15.18 -18.62 -1.13
C LYS A 147 15.85 -17.32 -1.52
N LEU A 148 17.11 -17.15 -1.14
CA LEU A 148 17.91 -15.97 -1.46
C LEU A 148 19.14 -16.39 -2.26
N GLU A 149 19.18 -16.02 -3.53
CA GLU A 149 20.28 -16.36 -4.46
C GLU A 149 20.57 -15.17 -5.37
N ASP A 150 21.84 -14.83 -5.56
CA ASP A 150 22.29 -13.76 -6.46
C ASP A 150 21.54 -12.42 -6.29
N GLY A 151 21.24 -12.07 -5.04
CA GLY A 151 20.50 -10.85 -4.70
C GLY A 151 19.01 -10.91 -5.04
N SER A 152 18.46 -12.09 -5.33
CA SER A 152 17.04 -12.31 -5.60
C SER A 152 16.37 -13.10 -4.47
N LEU A 153 15.35 -12.51 -3.85
CA LEU A 153 14.52 -13.16 -2.85
C LEU A 153 13.26 -13.74 -3.51
N THR A 154 13.15 -15.06 -3.51
CA THR A 154 11.94 -15.77 -3.92
C THR A 154 11.18 -16.24 -2.68
N LEU A 155 9.88 -15.99 -2.66
CA LEU A 155 8.96 -16.45 -1.63
C LEU A 155 8.00 -17.46 -2.23
N THR A 156 7.81 -18.59 -1.54
CA THR A 156 6.78 -19.58 -1.86
C THR A 156 5.82 -19.66 -0.69
N GLU A 157 4.54 -19.41 -0.95
CA GLU A 157 3.50 -19.50 0.06
C GLU A 157 3.48 -20.91 0.68
N ILE A 158 3.45 -20.96 2.02
CA ILE A 158 3.08 -22.16 2.78
C ILE A 158 1.65 -21.98 3.30
N GLU A 159 1.38 -20.83 3.93
CA GLU A 159 0.06 -20.47 4.44
C GLU A 159 -0.03 -18.95 4.62
N ASP A 160 -0.92 -18.25 3.92
CA ASP A 160 -1.21 -16.85 4.23
C ASP A 160 -2.66 -16.44 3.89
N PRO A 161 -3.61 -16.52 4.84
CA PRO A 161 -5.00 -16.15 4.59
C PRO A 161 -5.21 -14.62 4.44
N CYS A 162 -4.16 -13.82 4.66
CA CYS A 162 -4.22 -12.36 4.69
C CYS A 162 -4.87 -11.76 3.44
N SER A 163 -5.84 -10.88 3.69
CA SER A 163 -6.62 -10.21 2.64
C SER A 163 -7.20 -11.22 1.64
N GLN A 164 -7.76 -12.33 2.14
CA GLN A 164 -8.29 -13.42 1.31
C GLN A 164 -7.23 -14.02 0.36
N GLY A 165 -5.99 -14.17 0.84
CA GLY A 165 -4.86 -14.73 0.07
C GLY A 165 -4.17 -13.74 -0.85
N LEU A 166 -4.58 -12.47 -0.89
CA LEU A 166 -3.96 -11.47 -1.77
C LEU A 166 -2.53 -11.13 -1.37
N ARG A 167 -2.19 -11.18 -0.07
CA ARG A 167 -0.80 -10.96 0.37
C ARG A 167 0.12 -12.03 -0.20
N ALA A 168 -0.24 -13.32 -0.09
CA ALA A 168 0.53 -14.40 -0.70
C ALA A 168 0.60 -14.29 -2.21
N ALA A 169 -0.55 -14.10 -2.87
CA ALA A 169 -0.60 -13.95 -4.32
C ALA A 169 0.31 -12.82 -4.80
N ASN A 170 0.40 -11.72 -4.05
CA ASN A 170 1.30 -10.63 -4.38
C ASN A 170 2.75 -11.00 -4.08
N LEU A 171 3.08 -11.34 -2.84
CA LEU A 171 4.47 -11.54 -2.38
C LEU A 171 5.18 -12.69 -3.11
N ALA A 172 4.45 -13.72 -3.55
CA ALA A 172 4.98 -14.92 -4.20
C ALA A 172 4.87 -14.91 -5.74
N ASP A 173 4.26 -13.90 -6.37
CA ASP A 173 4.05 -13.84 -7.84
C ASP A 173 5.36 -13.92 -8.64
N GLN A 174 6.41 -13.27 -8.12
CA GLN A 174 7.71 -13.20 -8.77
C GLN A 174 8.83 -12.88 -7.77
N PRO A 175 10.11 -13.14 -8.12
CA PRO A 175 11.24 -12.80 -7.26
C PRO A 175 11.37 -11.29 -7.00
N TRP A 176 11.88 -10.96 -5.83
CA TRP A 176 12.22 -9.61 -5.41
C TRP A 176 13.72 -9.36 -5.57
N LEU A 177 14.10 -8.30 -6.27
CA LEU A 177 15.49 -7.94 -6.54
C LEU A 177 16.03 -7.04 -5.43
N SER A 178 17.16 -7.40 -4.85
CA SER A 178 17.80 -6.68 -3.76
C SER A 178 18.40 -5.36 -4.25
N CYS A 179 18.20 -4.31 -3.46
CA CYS A 179 18.87 -3.02 -3.60
C CYS A 179 20.23 -2.99 -2.91
N THR A 180 20.68 -4.11 -2.33
CA THR A 180 22.02 -4.25 -1.75
C THR A 180 23.04 -4.51 -2.86
N PRO A 181 24.16 -3.76 -2.90
CA PRO A 181 25.23 -4.01 -3.86
C PRO A 181 25.77 -5.45 -3.75
N PRO A 182 26.19 -6.08 -4.87
CA PRO A 182 26.61 -7.48 -4.89
C PRO A 182 27.93 -7.75 -4.13
N ASN A 183 28.74 -6.71 -3.90
CA ASN A 183 29.99 -6.80 -3.15
C ASN A 183 30.40 -5.42 -2.60
N VAL A 184 31.48 -5.40 -1.81
CA VAL A 184 32.00 -4.20 -1.15
C VAL A 184 32.52 -3.16 -2.15
N GLU A 185 33.16 -3.59 -3.24
CA GLU A 185 33.67 -2.67 -4.27
C GLU A 185 32.51 -1.93 -4.96
N ALA A 186 31.46 -2.65 -5.35
CA ALA A 186 30.24 -2.07 -5.90
C ALA A 186 29.55 -1.11 -4.92
N MET A 187 29.59 -1.41 -3.62
CA MET A 187 29.08 -0.52 -2.57
C MET A 187 29.88 0.78 -2.45
N ILE A 188 31.23 0.70 -2.49
CA ILE A 188 32.11 1.85 -2.33
C ILE A 188 32.09 2.74 -3.59
N THR A 189 32.14 2.13 -4.76
CA THR A 189 32.21 2.85 -6.05
C THR A 189 30.83 3.29 -6.55
N ASP A 190 29.76 2.74 -5.98
CA ASP A 190 28.38 2.83 -6.46
C ASP A 190 28.22 2.38 -7.93
N HIS A 191 29.19 1.62 -8.45
CA HIS A 191 29.22 1.17 -9.83
C HIS A 191 28.73 -0.27 -9.95
N TRP A 192 27.42 -0.41 -10.08
CA TRP A 192 26.77 -1.69 -10.33
C TRP A 192 25.41 -1.49 -11.02
N GLN A 193 24.89 -2.55 -11.60
CA GLN A 193 23.59 -2.52 -12.26
C GLN A 193 22.47 -2.62 -11.21
N LYS A 194 22.03 -1.45 -10.72
CA LYS A 194 20.91 -1.34 -9.78
C LYS A 194 19.60 -1.79 -10.43
N PRO A 195 18.78 -2.60 -9.74
CA PRO A 195 17.40 -2.81 -10.15
C PRO A 195 16.63 -1.48 -10.17
N HIS A 196 15.74 -1.30 -11.15
CA HIS A 196 14.88 -0.12 -11.18
C HIS A 196 14.00 -0.05 -9.92
N GLY A 197 13.93 1.13 -9.28
CA GLY A 197 13.29 1.31 -7.98
C GLY A 197 14.24 1.27 -6.77
N CYS A 198 15.52 0.92 -7.00
CA CYS A 198 16.56 0.96 -5.96
C CYS A 198 17.29 2.30 -5.89
N ASP A 199 17.20 3.15 -6.91
CA ASP A 199 17.76 4.50 -6.85
C ASP A 199 16.86 5.40 -5.97
N PRO A 200 17.41 6.23 -5.08
CA PRO A 200 16.64 7.22 -4.34
C PRO A 200 15.76 8.12 -5.22
N LYS A 201 16.14 8.33 -6.48
CA LYS A 201 15.37 9.13 -7.45
C LYS A 201 14.13 8.41 -8.01
N ASP A 202 14.06 7.09 -7.86
CA ASP A 202 12.94 6.26 -8.32
C ASP A 202 11.84 6.10 -7.25
N SER A 203 11.88 6.92 -6.18
CA SER A 203 11.00 6.84 -5.00
C SER A 203 9.88 7.88 -4.98
#